data_AF-A0A661I1L7-F1
#
_entry.id   AF-A0A661I1L7-F1
#
_cell.length_a   1.000
_cell.length_b   1.000
_cell.length_c   1.000
_cell.angle_alpha   90.00
_cell.angle_beta   90.00
_cell.angle_gamma   90.00
#
_symmetry.space_group_name_H-M   'P 1'
#
loop_
_entity.id
_entity.type
_entity.pdbx_description
1 polymer ?
#
loop_
_entity_poly.entity_id
_entity_poly.type
_entity_poly.pdbx_seq_one_letter_code
_entity_poly.pdbx_strand_id
1 'polypeptide(L)'
;MSDAISFKDGLVRASGDEELYREILKEFADLYQNADTELREMMMQDDLDQAQKLCLDIRGVAANIGAQPLAQTAGQLQEVLVKREEKDLISLTKVFQVQIHELLEAINAQF
;
A
#
# COMPACT_ATOMS: atom_id res chain seq x y z
N MET A 1 10.55 -7.19 -14.93
CA MET A 1 10.50 -7.47 -13.48
C MET A 1 10.21 -6.14 -12.84
N SER A 2 9.02 -5.94 -12.27
CA SER A 2 8.66 -4.67 -11.64
C SER A 2 9.42 -4.53 -10.33
N ASP A 3 9.98 -3.35 -10.06
CA ASP A 3 10.55 -2.98 -8.76
C ASP A 3 9.48 -2.81 -7.67
N ALA A 4 8.23 -3.22 -7.96
CA ALA A 4 7.05 -3.07 -7.11
C ALA A 4 7.08 -4.00 -5.89
N ILE A 5 7.74 -5.16 -5.99
CA ILE A 5 7.82 -6.11 -4.87
C ILE A 5 9.19 -6.80 -4.82
N SER A 6 9.84 -6.76 -3.66
CA SER A 6 11.02 -7.57 -3.39
C SER A 6 10.58 -8.93 -2.84
N PHE A 7 10.40 -9.91 -3.73
CA PHE A 7 9.98 -11.27 -3.36
C PHE A 7 10.93 -11.90 -2.32
N LYS A 8 12.23 -11.62 -2.43
CA LYS A 8 13.25 -12.09 -1.48
C LYS A 8 13.04 -11.52 -0.07
N ASP A 9 12.72 -10.22 0.05
CA ASP A 9 12.53 -9.58 1.35
C ASP A 9 11.19 -9.99 2.00
N GLY A 10 10.15 -10.21 1.19
CA GLY A 10 8.89 -10.76 1.65
C GLY A 10 9.01 -12.20 2.13
N LEU A 11 9.72 -13.05 1.39
CA LEU A 11 9.91 -14.46 1.74
C LEU A 11 10.73 -14.65 3.03
N VAL A 12 11.75 -13.81 3.26
CA VAL A 12 12.50 -13.82 4.53
C VAL A 12 11.59 -13.54 5.73
N ARG A 13 10.59 -12.67 5.56
CA ARG A 13 9.61 -12.36 6.61
C ARG A 13 8.55 -13.44 6.79
N ALA A 14 8.26 -14.20 5.74
CA ALA A 14 7.49 -15.45 5.82
C ALA A 14 8.31 -16.64 6.34
N SER A 15 9.48 -16.41 6.96
CA SER A 15 10.38 -17.47 7.47
C SER A 15 10.82 -18.50 6.41
N GLY A 16 10.79 -18.13 5.12
CA GLY A 16 11.12 -19.02 4.01
C GLY A 16 9.95 -19.86 3.49
N ASP A 17 8.74 -19.69 4.02
CA ASP A 17 7.54 -20.41 3.59
C ASP A 17 6.88 -19.70 2.38
N GLU A 18 7.04 -20.29 1.19
CA GLU A 18 6.48 -19.75 -0.05
C GLU A 18 4.96 -19.85 -0.11
N GLU A 19 4.35 -20.85 0.53
CA GLU A 19 2.90 -21.05 0.53
C GLU A 19 2.23 -19.97 1.40
N LEU A 20 2.74 -19.80 2.63
CA LEU A 20 2.32 -18.72 3.51
C LEU A 20 2.52 -17.35 2.86
N TYR A 21 3.66 -17.13 2.20
CA TYR A 21 3.90 -15.85 1.54
C TYR A 21 2.88 -15.57 0.43
N ARG A 22 2.50 -16.59 -0.35
CA ARG A 22 1.44 -16.46 -1.37
C ARG A 22 0.08 -16.15 -0.75
N GLU A 23 -0.27 -16.74 0.38
CA GLU A 23 -1.50 -16.43 1.11
C GLU A 23 -1.53 -14.96 1.55
N ILE A 24 -0.43 -14.47 2.13
CA ILE A 24 -0.29 -13.07 2.54
C ILE A 24 -0.45 -12.12 1.34
N LEU A 25 0.13 -12.47 0.18
CA LEU A 25 -0.02 -11.65 -1.03
C LEU A 25 -1.47 -11.60 -1.54
N LYS A 26 -2.18 -12.73 -1.51
CA LYS A 26 -3.61 -12.77 -1.87
C LYS A 26 -4.45 -11.94 -0.92
N GLU A 27 -4.22 -12.08 0.39
CA GLU A 27 -4.93 -11.31 1.40
C GLU A 27 -4.70 -9.81 1.22
N PHE A 28 -3.47 -9.39 0.91
CA PHE A 28 -3.19 -8.00 0.57
C PHE A 28 -3.99 -7.54 -0.66
N ALA A 29 -4.02 -8.33 -1.73
CA ALA A 29 -4.77 -7.96 -2.93
C ALA A 29 -6.27 -7.86 -2.67
N ASP A 30 -6.84 -8.82 -1.95
CA ASP A 30 -8.26 -8.85 -1.61
C ASP A 30 -8.67 -7.66 -0.74
N LEU A 31 -7.87 -7.34 0.29
CA LEU A 31 -8.15 -6.26 1.22
C LEU A 31 -7.99 -4.87 0.59
N TYR A 32 -7.01 -4.68 -0.31
CA TYR A 32 -6.61 -3.34 -0.76
C TYR A 32 -6.84 -3.09 -2.25
N GLN A 33 -7.58 -3.95 -2.95
CA GLN A 33 -7.93 -3.78 -4.38
C GLN A 33 -8.57 -2.43 -4.72
N ASN A 34 -9.29 -1.80 -3.78
CA ASN A 34 -9.97 -0.52 -3.97
C ASN A 34 -9.36 0.63 -3.15
N ALA A 35 -8.20 0.41 -2.52
CA ALA A 35 -7.66 1.35 -1.54
C ALA A 35 -7.34 2.74 -2.14
N ASP A 36 -7.01 2.84 -3.42
CA ASP A 36 -6.79 4.13 -4.09
C ASP A 36 -8.09 4.96 -4.18
N THR A 37 -9.22 4.29 -4.38
CA THR A 37 -10.54 4.89 -4.52
C THR A 37 -11.13 5.19 -3.15
N GLU A 38 -11.04 4.27 -2.20
CA GLU A 38 -11.43 4.49 -0.81
C GLU A 38 -10.69 5.67 -0.18
N LEU A 39 -9.38 5.77 -0.40
CA LEU A 39 -8.58 6.89 0.10
C LEU A 39 -9.07 8.24 -0.45
N ARG A 40 -9.37 8.30 -1.77
CA ARG A 40 -9.90 9.52 -2.39
C ARG A 40 -11.29 9.87 -1.86
N GLU A 41 -12.16 8.89 -1.66
CA GLU A 41 -13.49 9.11 -1.11
C GLU A 41 -13.44 9.65 0.33
N MET A 42 -12.60 9.08 1.18
CA MET A 42 -12.38 9.57 2.55
C MET A 42 -11.88 11.02 2.54
N MET A 43 -10.91 11.37 1.68
CA MET A 43 -10.42 12.74 1.54
C MET A 43 -11.50 13.70 1.04
N MET A 44 -12.33 13.31 0.06
CA MET A 44 -13.42 14.14 -0.45
C MET A 44 -14.52 14.39 0.58
N GLN A 45 -14.70 13.46 1.52
CA GLN A 45 -15.68 13.55 2.60
C GLN A 45 -15.14 14.24 3.87
N ASP A 46 -13.89 14.74 3.83
CA ASP A 46 -13.15 15.27 5.00
C ASP A 46 -13.01 14.25 6.16
N ASP A 47 -13.12 12.96 5.86
CA ASP A 47 -12.89 11.85 6.80
C ASP A 47 -11.38 11.53 6.89
N LEU A 48 -10.63 12.54 7.33
CA LEU A 48 -9.17 12.46 7.37
C LEU A 48 -8.66 11.44 8.39
N ASP A 49 -9.45 11.12 9.42
CA ASP A 49 -9.08 10.12 10.43
C ASP A 49 -9.08 8.71 9.84
N GLN A 50 -10.09 8.38 9.02
CA GLN A 50 -10.12 7.09 8.32
C GLN A 50 -9.08 7.02 7.21
N ALA A 51 -8.85 8.12 6.49
CA ALA A 51 -7.76 8.20 5.50
C ALA A 51 -6.39 7.93 6.14
N GLN A 52 -6.12 8.52 7.31
CA GLN A 52 -4.88 8.26 8.06
C GLN A 52 -4.73 6.80 8.45
N LYS A 53 -5.81 6.18 8.94
CA LYS A 53 -5.81 4.77 9.35
C LYS A 53 -5.55 3.85 8.17
N LEU A 54 -6.20 4.08 7.03
CA LEU A 54 -5.98 3.32 5.80
C LEU A 54 -4.50 3.40 5.36
N CYS A 55 -3.91 4.60 5.36
CA CYS A 55 -2.49 4.78 5.02
C CYS A 55 -1.56 4.09 6.03
N LEU A 56 -1.88 4.10 7.32
CA LEU A 56 -1.10 3.40 8.35
C LEU A 56 -1.13 1.89 8.16
N ASP A 57 -2.31 1.33 7.91
CA ASP A 57 -2.51 -0.11 7.71
C ASP A 57 -1.74 -0.58 6.47
N ILE A 58 -1.92 0.11 5.33
CA ILE A 58 -1.22 -0.22 4.08
C ILE A 58 0.29 -0.09 4.24
N ARG A 59 0.78 0.95 4.94
CA ARG A 59 2.22 1.07 5.24
C ARG A 59 2.74 -0.17 5.96
N GLY A 60 2.02 -0.67 6.97
CA GLY A 60 2.42 -1.84 7.75
C GLY A 60 2.47 -3.10 6.89
N VAL A 61 1.39 -3.39 6.16
CA VAL A 61 1.30 -4.62 5.36
C VAL A 61 2.24 -4.57 4.15
N ALA A 62 2.31 -3.45 3.44
CA ALA A 62 3.23 -3.25 2.31
C ALA A 62 4.70 -3.41 2.76
N ALA A 63 5.05 -2.89 3.93
CA ALA A 63 6.37 -3.09 4.50
C ALA A 63 6.64 -4.58 4.72
N ASN A 64 5.69 -5.34 5.28
CA ASN A 64 5.84 -6.77 5.56
C ASN A 64 5.98 -7.64 4.31
N ILE A 65 5.32 -7.30 3.19
CA ILE A 65 5.43 -8.04 1.93
C ILE A 65 6.57 -7.56 1.03
N GLY A 66 7.41 -6.63 1.51
CA GLY A 66 8.55 -6.15 0.73
C GLY A 66 8.20 -5.12 -0.35
N ALA A 67 6.99 -4.54 -0.32
CA ALA A 67 6.55 -3.44 -1.18
C ALA A 67 6.99 -2.07 -0.58
N GLN A 68 8.31 -1.88 -0.47
CA GLN A 68 8.89 -0.69 0.17
C GLN A 68 8.47 0.65 -0.46
N PRO A 69 8.39 0.79 -1.80
CA PRO A 69 7.95 2.05 -2.40
C PRO A 69 6.54 2.47 -1.95
N LEU A 70 5.59 1.51 -1.94
CA LEU A 70 4.22 1.76 -1.46
C LEU A 70 4.20 2.09 0.04
N ALA A 71 4.97 1.34 0.84
CA ALA A 71 5.04 1.58 2.29
C ALA A 71 5.56 2.98 2.63
N GLN A 72 6.54 3.48 1.87
CA GLN A 72 7.08 4.83 2.04
C GLN A 72 6.04 5.91 1.69
N THR A 73 5.41 5.80 0.52
CA THR A 73 4.38 6.75 0.09
C THR A 73 3.17 6.76 1.03
N ALA A 74 2.72 5.59 1.48
CA ALA A 74 1.64 5.47 2.45
C ALA A 74 2.01 6.14 3.79
N GLY A 75 3.26 6.02 4.24
CA GLY A 75 3.77 6.75 5.41
C GLY A 75 3.77 8.27 5.21
N GLN A 76 4.21 8.75 4.06
CA GLN A 76 4.18 10.19 3.73
C GLN A 76 2.76 10.74 3.69
N LEU A 77 1.83 10.02 3.06
CA LEU A 77 0.40 10.38 3.06
C LEU A 77 -0.16 10.47 4.48
N GLN A 78 0.13 9.46 5.31
CA GLN A 78 -0.31 9.46 6.70
C GLN A 78 0.20 10.69 7.47
N GLU A 79 1.47 11.07 7.30
CA GLU A 79 2.04 12.26 7.94
C GLU A 79 1.40 13.57 7.46
N VAL A 80 1.19 13.68 6.14
CA VAL A 80 0.59 14.85 5.50
C VAL A 80 -0.87 15.04 5.94
N LEU A 81 -1.62 13.94 6.05
CA LEU A 81 -2.99 13.93 6.57
C LEU A 81 -3.05 14.31 8.06
N VAL A 82 -2.16 13.78 8.89
CA VAL A 82 -2.06 14.14 10.33
C VAL A 82 -1.80 15.65 10.51
N LYS A 83 -0.87 16.21 9.71
CA LYS A 83 -0.50 17.62 9.78
C LYS A 83 -1.49 18.56 9.09
N ARG A 84 -2.45 18.01 8.32
CA ARG A 84 -3.36 18.76 7.45
C ARG A 84 -2.61 19.66 6.47
N GLU A 85 -1.50 19.15 5.94
CA GLU A 85 -0.69 19.86 4.95
C GLU A 85 -1.18 19.50 3.54
N GLU A 86 -1.59 20.47 2.73
CA GLU A 86 -2.10 20.17 1.39
C GLU A 86 -1.00 20.12 0.32
N LYS A 87 0.17 20.67 0.63
CA LYS A 87 1.24 20.99 -0.33
C LYS A 87 1.68 19.80 -1.19
N ASP A 88 1.63 18.59 -0.62
CA ASP A 88 2.05 17.35 -1.29
C ASP A 88 0.93 16.29 -1.38
N LEU A 89 -0.28 16.60 -0.93
CA LEU A 89 -1.37 15.61 -0.84
C LEU A 89 -1.74 15.05 -2.22
N ILE A 90 -1.87 15.94 -3.21
CA ILE A 90 -2.26 15.56 -4.58
C ILE A 90 -1.18 14.72 -5.25
N SER A 91 0.10 15.13 -5.13
CA SER A 91 1.22 14.42 -5.74
C SER A 91 1.41 13.05 -5.10
N LEU A 92 1.37 12.96 -3.77
CA LEU A 92 1.48 11.70 -3.05
C LEU A 92 0.31 10.75 -3.33
N THR A 93 -0.92 11.25 -3.42
CA THR A 93 -2.09 10.42 -3.75
C THR A 93 -1.97 9.80 -5.15
N LYS A 94 -1.41 10.55 -6.11
CA LYS A 94 -1.14 10.04 -7.45
C LYS A 94 -0.02 8.98 -7.45
N VAL A 95 1.05 9.20 -6.71
CA VAL A 95 2.14 8.21 -6.57
C VAL A 95 1.63 6.94 -5.91
N PHE A 96 0.84 7.07 -4.84
CA PHE A 96 0.21 5.97 -4.15
C PHE A 96 -0.68 5.14 -5.08
N GLN A 97 -1.53 5.80 -5.87
CA GLN A 97 -2.39 5.12 -6.85
C GLN A 97 -1.58 4.28 -7.85
N VAL A 98 -0.50 4.85 -8.42
CA VAL A 98 0.33 4.12 -9.38
C VAL A 98 0.96 2.91 -8.71
N GLN A 99 1.58 3.10 -7.54
CA GLN A 99 2.28 2.04 -6.83
C GLN A 99 1.36 0.90 -6.37
N ILE A 100 0.16 1.22 -5.89
CA ILE A 100 -0.77 0.18 -5.43
C ILE A 100 -1.33 -0.62 -6.62
N HIS A 101 -1.62 0.02 -7.75
CA HIS A 101 -2.04 -0.70 -8.96
C HIS A 101 -0.93 -1.59 -9.51
N GLU A 102 0.30 -1.08 -9.63
CA GLU A 102 1.45 -1.87 -10.09
C GLU A 102 1.71 -3.08 -9.17
N LEU A 103 1.55 -2.91 -7.86
CA LEU A 103 1.68 -3.99 -6.89
C LEU A 103 0.56 -5.03 -7.03
N LEU A 104 -0.70 -4.59 -7.15
CA LEU A 104 -1.85 -5.48 -7.34
C LEU A 104 -1.72 -6.28 -8.64
N GLU A 105 -1.32 -5.64 -9.74
CA GLU A 105 -1.05 -6.32 -11.01
C GLU A 105 0.08 -7.35 -10.86
N ALA A 106 1.17 -6.99 -10.18
CA ALA A 106 2.30 -7.88 -9.94
C ALA A 106 1.95 -9.08 -9.03
N ILE A 107 1.06 -8.89 -8.05
CA ILE A 107 0.54 -9.97 -7.20
C ILE A 107 -0.36 -10.90 -8.02
N ASN A 108 -1.31 -10.33 -8.76
CA ASN A 108 -2.29 -11.10 -9.53
C ASN A 108 -1.64 -11.89 -10.67
N ALA A 109 -0.54 -11.41 -11.26
CA ALA A 109 0.20 -12.14 -12.29
C ALA A 109 0.93 -13.41 -11.79
N GLN A 110 0.97 -13.64 -10.47
CA GLN A 110 1.60 -14.81 -9.86
C GLN A 110 0.63 -15.98 -9.57
N PHE A 111 -0.65 -15.80 -9.88
CA PHE A 111 -1.75 -16.74 -9.64
C PHE A 111 -2.55 -16.99 -10.93
#